data_AF-A0A166IT63-F1
#
_entry.id   AF-A0A166IT63-F1
#
_cell.length_a   1.000
_cell.length_b   1.000
_cell.length_c   1.000
_cell.angle_alpha   90.00
_cell.angle_beta   90.00
_cell.angle_gamma   90.00
#
_symmetry.space_group_name_H-M   'P 1'
#
loop_
_entity.id
_entity.type
_entity.pdbx_description
1 polymer ?
#
loop_
_entity_poly.entity_id
_entity_poly.type
_entity_poly.pdbx_seq_one_letter_code
_entity_poly.pdbx_strand_id
1 'polypeptide(L)'
;MPSNTSNPLTVCHLAALLTAVSSSYPEYDVTKSNCYWFVAVVIDAIKVEHSVSVVPANTGTIAGHLRCMQIVKPAVIQRAIEKVMPIWAERRAIYRAMKTTEENKREIEEARLDAKEARREAKKARLDAKRRDERLKRLKRRDERLTRRNNALKRRNNTLKICNERLKR
;
A
#
# COMPACT_ATOMS: atom_id res chain seq x y z
N MET A 1 -32.88 -0.96 -20.18
CA MET A 1 -31.58 -1.64 -20.00
C MET A 1 -31.03 -1.21 -18.64
N PRO A 2 -31.18 -1.98 -17.55
CA PRO A 2 -30.61 -1.60 -16.27
C PRO A 2 -29.09 -1.78 -16.34
N SER A 3 -28.36 -0.68 -16.15
CA SER A 3 -26.89 -0.65 -16.15
C SER A 3 -26.34 -1.43 -14.96
N ASN A 4 -25.81 -2.62 -15.23
CA ASN A 4 -25.06 -3.42 -14.28
C ASN A 4 -23.83 -2.66 -13.76
N THR A 5 -23.87 -2.33 -12.47
CA THR A 5 -22.80 -2.50 -11.48
C THR A 5 -21.38 -2.10 -11.87
N SER A 6 -20.98 -0.86 -11.58
CA SER A 6 -19.54 -0.46 -11.59
C SER A 6 -18.98 0.00 -10.24
N ASN A 7 -19.76 -0.03 -9.16
CA ASN A 7 -19.26 0.30 -7.82
C ASN A 7 -19.80 -0.67 -6.77
N PRO A 8 -19.05 -1.74 -6.42
CA PRO A 8 -19.44 -2.60 -5.31
C PRO A 8 -19.56 -1.78 -4.01
N LEU A 9 -20.53 -2.14 -3.17
CA LEU A 9 -20.66 -1.55 -1.84
C LEU A 9 -19.42 -1.93 -1.03
N THR A 10 -18.54 -0.97 -0.78
CA THR A 10 -17.32 -1.18 0.02
C THR A 10 -17.65 -1.02 1.51
N VAL A 11 -16.78 -1.54 2.37
CA VAL A 11 -16.87 -1.32 3.83
C VAL A 11 -16.91 0.17 4.16
N CYS A 12 -16.14 1.00 3.43
CA CYS A 12 -16.16 2.45 3.59
C CYS A 12 -17.50 3.07 3.20
N HIS A 13 -18.14 2.59 2.12
CA HIS A 13 -19.47 3.06 1.72
C HIS A 13 -20.52 2.75 2.80
N LEU A 14 -20.45 1.55 3.39
CA LEU A 14 -21.33 1.16 4.49
C LEU A 14 -21.06 1.98 5.76
N ALA A 15 -19.80 2.17 6.16
CA ALA A 15 -19.44 2.99 7.31
C ALA A 15 -19.91 4.46 7.16
N ALA A 16 -19.77 5.02 5.96
CA ALA A 16 -20.28 6.35 5.63
C ALA A 16 -21.80 6.42 5.74
N LEU A 17 -22.52 5.38 5.27
CA LEU A 17 -23.97 5.29 5.38
C LEU A 17 -24.42 5.21 6.85
N LEU A 18 -23.81 4.32 7.64
CA LEU A 18 -24.11 4.16 9.07
C LEU A 18 -23.92 5.48 9.83
N THR A 19 -22.86 6.21 9.51
CA THR A 19 -22.57 7.53 10.08
C THR A 19 -23.59 8.58 9.63
N ALA A 20 -24.03 8.54 8.37
CA ALA A 20 -25.04 9.45 7.86
C ALA A 20 -26.40 9.23 8.55
N VAL A 21 -26.81 7.98 8.73
CA VAL A 21 -28.05 7.63 9.44
C VAL A 21 -27.98 8.07 10.91
N SER A 22 -26.91 7.74 11.63
CA SER A 22 -26.76 8.11 13.04
C SER A 22 -26.69 9.62 13.25
N SER A 23 -26.02 10.36 12.37
CA SER A 23 -25.94 11.83 12.45
C SER A 23 -27.27 12.51 12.13
N SER A 24 -28.08 11.89 11.27
CA SER A 24 -29.39 12.42 10.89
C SER A 24 -30.44 12.26 12.00
N TYR A 25 -30.27 11.25 12.85
CA TYR A 25 -31.19 10.88 13.93
C TYR A 25 -30.37 10.49 15.18
N PRO A 26 -29.82 11.49 15.90
CA PRO A 26 -28.93 11.24 17.04
C PRO A 26 -29.66 10.67 18.26
N GLU A 27 -30.98 10.87 18.35
CA GLU A 27 -31.80 10.43 19.48
C GLU A 27 -32.41 9.05 19.20
N TYR A 28 -32.16 8.11 20.11
CA TYR A 28 -32.77 6.80 20.09
C TYR A 28 -34.17 6.85 20.71
N ASP A 29 -35.18 6.43 19.95
CA ASP A 29 -36.57 6.30 20.41
C ASP A 29 -37.02 4.86 20.20
N VAL A 30 -37.35 4.15 21.29
CA VAL A 30 -37.79 2.74 21.28
C VAL A 30 -39.00 2.51 20.37
N THR A 31 -39.85 3.52 20.21
CA THR A 31 -41.09 3.46 19.42
C THR A 31 -40.94 3.97 17.99
N LYS A 32 -40.07 4.97 17.75
CA LYS A 32 -39.97 5.65 16.44
C LYS A 32 -38.64 5.44 15.71
N SER A 33 -37.52 5.45 16.44
CA SER A 33 -36.15 5.48 15.90
C SER A 33 -35.31 4.37 16.53
N ASN A 34 -35.88 3.16 16.60
CA ASN A 34 -35.25 1.99 17.20
C ASN A 34 -34.32 1.26 16.22
N CYS A 35 -33.71 0.16 16.66
CA CYS A 35 -32.79 -0.62 15.83
C CYS A 35 -33.44 -1.18 14.54
N TYR A 36 -34.73 -1.52 14.55
CA TYR A 36 -35.45 -1.98 13.35
C TYR A 36 -35.63 -0.85 12.34
N TRP A 37 -36.00 0.35 12.81
CA TRP A 37 -36.05 1.55 11.98
C TRP A 37 -34.70 1.85 11.35
N PHE A 38 -33.63 1.81 12.14
CA PHE A 38 -32.28 2.10 11.68
C PHE A 38 -31.85 1.15 10.54
N VAL A 39 -32.03 -0.16 10.74
CA VAL A 39 -31.71 -1.17 9.72
C VAL A 39 -32.56 -0.99 8.46
N ALA A 40 -33.85 -0.69 8.61
CA ALA A 40 -34.74 -0.46 7.47
C ALA A 40 -34.29 0.74 6.62
N VAL A 41 -33.90 1.86 7.25
CA VAL A 41 -33.33 3.03 6.56
C VAL A 41 -32.03 2.68 5.84
N VAL A 42 -31.13 1.92 6.47
CA VAL A 42 -29.88 1.49 5.83
C VAL A 42 -30.14 0.62 4.59
N ILE A 43 -31.04 -0.37 4.70
CA ILE A 43 -31.39 -1.26 3.59
C ILE A 43 -32.04 -0.47 2.45
N ASP A 44 -32.99 0.42 2.75
CA ASP A 44 -33.69 1.19 1.72
C ASP A 44 -32.75 2.22 1.06
N ALA A 45 -31.79 2.78 1.78
CA ALA A 45 -30.75 3.63 1.17
C ALA A 45 -29.90 2.84 0.15
N ILE A 46 -29.53 1.61 0.49
CA ILE A 46 -28.80 0.71 -0.44
C ILE A 46 -29.66 0.36 -1.66
N LYS A 47 -30.96 0.08 -1.47
CA LYS A 47 -31.89 -0.17 -2.58
C LYS A 47 -31.97 1.01 -3.54
N VAL A 48 -32.14 2.22 -3.01
CA VAL A 48 -32.22 3.46 -3.79
C VAL A 48 -30.92 3.69 -4.56
N GLU A 49 -29.78 3.58 -3.89
CA GLU A 49 -28.47 3.79 -4.51
C GLU A 49 -28.18 2.82 -5.66
N HIS A 50 -28.44 1.53 -5.44
CA HIS A 50 -28.11 0.50 -6.42
C HIS A 50 -29.26 0.19 -7.39
N SER A 51 -30.40 0.86 -7.24
CA SER A 51 -31.63 0.56 -7.98
C SER A 51 -32.01 -0.92 -7.92
N VAL A 52 -31.84 -1.53 -6.73
CA VAL A 52 -32.11 -2.95 -6.49
C VAL A 52 -33.33 -3.16 -5.61
N SER A 53 -33.99 -4.31 -5.78
CA SER A 53 -34.97 -4.82 -4.82
C SER A 53 -34.29 -5.84 -3.92
N VAL A 54 -34.45 -5.69 -2.60
CA VAL A 54 -33.98 -6.68 -1.62
C VAL A 54 -35.19 -7.48 -1.19
N VAL A 55 -35.18 -8.79 -1.49
CA VAL A 55 -36.11 -9.76 -0.93
C VAL A 55 -35.47 -10.33 0.33
N PRO A 56 -36.01 -10.08 1.53
CA PRO A 56 -35.47 -10.69 2.74
C PRO A 56 -35.56 -12.21 2.63
N ALA A 57 -34.43 -12.89 2.79
CA ALA A 57 -34.43 -14.33 2.98
C ALA A 57 -35.15 -14.64 4.30
N ASN A 58 -36.06 -15.61 4.29
CA ASN A 58 -36.83 -15.96 5.46
C ASN A 58 -35.89 -16.46 6.57
N THR A 59 -35.79 -15.76 7.68
CA THR A 59 -34.92 -16.10 8.83
C THR A 59 -35.50 -17.23 9.69
N GLY A 60 -36.54 -17.93 9.22
CA GLY A 60 -37.27 -18.94 10.00
C GLY A 60 -38.11 -18.35 11.15
N THR A 61 -38.21 -17.02 11.21
CA THR A 61 -38.95 -16.29 12.25
C THR A 61 -40.14 -15.60 11.60
N ILE A 62 -41.35 -15.95 12.04
CA ILE A 62 -42.60 -15.42 11.50
C ILE A 62 -42.73 -13.95 11.91
N ALA A 63 -42.93 -13.06 10.94
CA ALA A 63 -43.28 -11.66 11.19
C ALA A 63 -44.47 -11.58 12.18
N GLY A 64 -44.28 -10.94 13.33
CA GLY A 64 -45.30 -10.85 14.38
C GLY A 64 -45.12 -11.77 15.60
N HIS A 65 -44.06 -12.60 15.67
CA HIS A 65 -43.73 -13.32 16.91
C HIS A 65 -43.37 -12.37 18.07
N LEU A 66 -42.77 -11.22 17.75
CA LEU A 66 -42.57 -10.09 18.67
C LEU A 66 -43.68 -9.05 18.42
N ARG A 67 -44.90 -9.31 18.90
CA ARG A 67 -46.10 -8.47 18.69
C ARG A 67 -45.97 -7.00 19.14
N CYS A 68 -44.89 -6.60 19.81
CA CYS A 68 -44.76 -5.25 20.37
C CYS A 68 -44.01 -4.24 19.48
N MET A 69 -43.38 -4.66 18.38
CA MET A 69 -42.63 -3.74 17.53
C MET A 69 -43.33 -3.59 16.18
N GLN A 70 -43.96 -2.43 15.96
CA GLN A 70 -44.44 -2.06 14.64
C GLN A 70 -43.27 -2.08 13.67
N ILE A 71 -43.39 -2.93 12.64
CA ILE A 71 -42.56 -2.82 11.44
C ILE A 71 -42.82 -1.42 10.90
N VAL A 72 -41.78 -0.61 10.88
CA VAL A 72 -41.82 0.82 10.56
C VAL A 72 -42.56 1.04 9.25
N LYS A 73 -43.49 1.99 9.25
CA LYS A 73 -44.29 2.29 8.05
C LYS A 73 -43.38 2.77 6.91
N PRO A 74 -43.59 2.31 5.66
CA PRO A 74 -42.77 2.72 4.52
C PRO A 74 -42.67 4.25 4.35
N ALA A 75 -43.75 4.98 4.59
CA ALA A 75 -43.76 6.45 4.52
C ALA A 75 -42.87 7.15 5.57
N VAL A 76 -42.53 6.47 6.67
CA VAL A 76 -41.57 6.98 7.66
C VAL A 76 -40.14 6.77 7.16
N ILE A 77 -39.88 5.59 6.57
CA ILE A 77 -38.57 5.27 5.98
C ILE A 77 -38.27 6.22 4.83
N GLN A 78 -39.23 6.43 3.92
CA GLN A 78 -39.05 7.33 2.77
C GLN A 78 -38.63 8.75 3.18
N ARG A 79 -39.28 9.32 4.19
CA ARG A 79 -38.91 10.63 4.74
C ARG A 79 -37.51 10.64 5.37
N ALA A 80 -37.11 9.54 5.99
CA ALA A 80 -35.75 9.39 6.53
C ALA A 80 -34.71 9.29 5.41
N ILE A 81 -35.01 8.57 4.34
CA ILE A 81 -34.14 8.45 3.16
C ILE A 81 -33.88 9.83 2.53
N GLU A 82 -34.91 10.65 2.36
CA GLU A 82 -34.78 12.01 1.83
C GLU A 82 -33.79 12.87 2.63
N LYS A 83 -33.72 12.65 3.94
CA LYS A 83 -32.76 13.33 4.84
C LYS A 83 -31.37 12.70 4.81
N VAL A 84 -31.28 11.37 4.78
CA VAL A 84 -30.02 10.61 4.89
C VAL A 84 -29.20 10.65 3.60
N MET A 85 -29.85 10.56 2.44
CA MET A 85 -29.17 10.41 1.15
C MET A 85 -28.19 11.56 0.83
N PRO A 86 -28.55 12.86 1.03
CA PRO A 86 -27.61 13.95 0.81
C PRO A 86 -26.37 13.87 1.71
N ILE A 87 -26.56 13.55 3.00
CA ILE A 87 -25.47 13.42 3.98
C ILE A 87 -24.59 12.22 3.62
N TRP A 88 -25.19 11.11 3.20
CA TRP A 88 -24.42 9.96 2.76
C TRP A 88 -23.59 10.27 1.50
N ALA A 89 -24.15 10.98 0.52
CA ALA A 89 -23.41 11.40 -0.67
C ALA A 89 -22.19 12.28 -0.30
N GLU A 90 -22.37 13.24 0.59
CA GLU A 90 -21.29 14.09 1.11
C GLU A 90 -20.22 13.27 1.83
N ARG A 91 -20.62 12.43 2.80
CA ARG A 91 -19.69 11.57 3.54
C ARG A 91 -18.92 10.64 2.62
N ARG A 92 -19.58 10.08 1.62
CA ARG A 92 -18.96 9.17 0.64
C ARG A 92 -17.88 9.90 -0.18
N ALA A 93 -18.12 11.14 -0.57
CA ALA A 93 -17.11 11.96 -1.26
C ALA A 93 -15.89 12.22 -0.37
N ILE A 94 -16.11 12.56 0.90
CA ILE A 94 -15.03 12.75 1.89
C ILE A 94 -14.20 11.47 2.05
N TYR A 95 -14.86 10.32 2.27
CA TYR A 95 -14.16 9.04 2.44
C TYR A 95 -13.37 8.63 1.20
N ARG A 96 -13.90 8.90 -0.01
CA ARG A 96 -13.15 8.67 -1.26
C ARG A 96 -11.90 9.57 -1.33
N ALA A 97 -12.04 10.85 -1.01
CA ALA A 97 -10.92 11.80 -1.01
C ALA A 97 -9.85 11.45 0.05
N MET A 98 -10.26 10.97 1.23
CA MET A 98 -9.32 10.52 2.26
C MET A 98 -8.55 9.27 1.80
N LYS A 99 -9.23 8.30 1.19
CA LYS A 99 -8.59 7.09 0.66
C LYS A 99 -7.52 7.42 -0.39
N THR A 100 -7.85 8.29 -1.36
CA THR A 100 -6.88 8.71 -2.39
C THR A 100 -5.70 9.46 -1.79
N THR A 101 -5.91 10.22 -0.71
CA THR A 101 -4.81 10.95 -0.05
C THR A 101 -3.85 10.01 0.67
N GLU A 102 -4.37 9.00 1.37
CA GLU A 102 -3.53 8.01 2.06
C GLU A 102 -2.80 7.08 1.09
N GLU A 103 -3.44 6.67 -0.01
CA GLU A 103 -2.80 5.90 -1.09
C GLU A 103 -1.64 6.71 -1.71
N ASN A 104 -1.88 7.97 -2.07
CA ASN A 104 -0.83 8.86 -2.59
C ASN A 104 0.34 9.05 -1.61
N LYS A 105 0.07 9.17 -0.30
CA LYS A 105 1.14 9.27 0.71
C LYS A 105 2.01 8.03 0.75
N ARG A 106 1.41 6.84 0.67
CA ARG A 106 2.16 5.57 0.66
C ARG A 106 3.04 5.45 -0.56
N GLU A 107 2.53 5.77 -1.74
CA GLU A 107 3.31 5.76 -2.98
C GLU A 107 4.49 6.75 -2.93
N ILE A 108 4.28 7.96 -2.38
CA ILE A 108 5.36 8.94 -2.20
C ILE A 108 6.42 8.44 -1.22
N GLU A 109 6.01 7.81 -0.12
CA GLU A 109 6.93 7.25 0.88
C GLU A 109 7.76 6.11 0.29
N GLU A 110 7.13 5.21 -0.48
CA GLU A 110 7.77 4.09 -1.16
C GLU A 110 8.78 4.58 -2.21
N ALA A 111 8.38 5.50 -3.09
CA ALA A 111 9.28 6.12 -4.07
C ALA A 111 10.48 6.81 -3.40
N ARG A 112 10.29 7.39 -2.21
CA ARG A 112 11.37 8.02 -1.44
C ARG A 112 12.34 6.99 -0.85
N LEU A 113 11.85 5.83 -0.41
CA LEU A 113 12.67 4.73 0.06
C LEU A 113 13.51 4.14 -1.07
N ASP A 114 12.90 3.87 -2.22
CA ASP A 114 13.57 3.35 -3.42
C ASP A 114 14.67 4.30 -3.89
N ALA A 115 14.39 5.60 -3.97
CA ALA A 115 15.39 6.60 -4.33
C ALA A 115 16.57 6.66 -3.34
N LYS A 116 16.31 6.41 -2.04
CA LYS A 116 17.34 6.38 -1.01
C LYS A 116 18.20 5.12 -1.10
N GLU A 117 17.60 3.99 -1.42
CA GLU A 117 18.31 2.72 -1.64
C GLU A 117 19.19 2.79 -2.89
N ALA A 118 18.66 3.27 -4.02
CA ALA A 118 19.42 3.49 -5.24
C ALA A 118 20.64 4.41 -5.01
N ARG A 119 20.48 5.49 -4.21
CA ARG A 119 21.61 6.35 -3.81
C ARG A 119 22.66 5.63 -2.98
N ARG A 120 22.25 4.73 -2.07
CA ARG A 120 23.18 3.94 -1.25
C ARG A 120 23.96 2.95 -2.11
N GLU A 121 23.30 2.27 -3.03
CA GLU A 121 23.94 1.33 -3.96
C GLU A 121 24.93 2.03 -4.88
N ALA A 122 24.54 3.16 -5.48
CA ALA A 122 25.44 3.96 -6.30
C ALA A 122 26.69 4.42 -5.54
N LYS A 123 26.53 4.84 -4.27
CA LYS A 123 27.66 5.22 -3.41
C LYS A 123 28.57 4.03 -3.11
N LYS A 124 27.99 2.85 -2.84
CA LYS A 124 28.74 1.61 -2.59
C LYS A 124 29.53 1.18 -3.83
N ALA A 125 28.88 1.16 -5.00
CA ALA A 125 29.52 0.84 -6.28
C ALA A 125 30.69 1.78 -6.58
N ARG A 126 30.55 3.09 -6.32
CA ARG A 126 31.63 4.06 -6.50
C ARG A 126 32.82 3.81 -5.56
N LEU A 127 32.56 3.45 -4.31
CA LEU A 127 33.61 3.13 -3.33
C LEU A 127 34.34 1.83 -3.70
N ASP A 128 33.61 0.81 -4.14
CA ASP A 128 34.19 -0.46 -4.56
C ASP A 128 35.03 -0.31 -5.83
N ALA A 129 34.56 0.49 -6.80
CA ALA A 129 35.35 0.84 -7.99
C ALA A 129 36.66 1.53 -7.62
N LYS A 130 36.63 2.50 -6.69
CA LYS A 130 37.83 3.20 -6.21
C LYS A 130 38.81 2.24 -5.52
N ARG A 131 38.31 1.33 -4.68
CA ARG A 131 39.13 0.31 -4.00
C ARG A 131 39.79 -0.64 -5.01
N ARG A 132 39.07 -1.06 -6.06
CA ARG A 132 39.62 -1.91 -7.12
C ARG A 132 40.73 -1.20 -7.89
N ASP A 133 40.54 0.07 -8.24
CA ASP A 133 41.56 0.86 -8.93
C ASP A 133 42.83 1.05 -8.08
N GLU A 134 42.69 1.36 -6.79
CA GLU A 134 43.82 1.44 -5.86
C GLU A 134 44.56 0.09 -5.73
N ARG A 135 43.82 -1.01 -5.67
CA ARG A 135 44.41 -2.36 -5.62
C ARG A 135 45.18 -2.70 -6.90
N LEU A 136 44.63 -2.37 -8.06
CA LEU A 136 45.31 -2.57 -9.35
C LEU A 136 46.59 -1.75 -9.44
N LYS A 137 46.57 -0.49 -9.00
CA LYS A 137 47.78 0.36 -8.94
C LYS A 137 48.85 -0.23 -8.01
N ARG A 138 48.47 -0.77 -6.85
CA ARG A 138 49.40 -1.45 -5.93
C ARG A 138 50.00 -2.71 -6.54
N LEU A 139 49.19 -3.52 -7.24
CA LEU A 139 49.66 -4.74 -7.91
C LEU A 139 50.65 -4.41 -9.03
N LYS A 140 50.35 -3.44 -9.90
CA LYS A 140 51.27 -2.98 -10.96
C LYS A 140 52.63 -2.56 -10.40
N ARG A 141 52.63 -1.75 -9.34
CA ARG A 141 53.89 -1.33 -8.66
C ARG A 141 54.66 -2.52 -8.10
N ARG A 142 53.97 -3.54 -7.57
CA ARG A 142 54.60 -4.75 -7.04
C ARG A 142 55.23 -5.59 -8.16
N ASP A 143 54.53 -5.76 -9.27
CA ASP A 143 55.01 -6.51 -10.43
C ASP A 143 56.22 -5.84 -11.08
N GLU A 144 56.21 -4.50 -11.22
CA GLU A 144 57.36 -3.74 -11.68
C GLU A 144 58.58 -3.96 -10.77
N ARG A 145 58.39 -3.96 -9.44
CA ARG A 145 59.47 -4.19 -8.47
C ARG A 145 60.04 -5.60 -8.57
N LEU A 146 59.17 -6.61 -8.71
CA LEU A 146 59.57 -8.00 -8.89
C LEU A 146 60.32 -8.19 -10.21
N THR A 147 59.85 -7.57 -11.30
CA THR A 147 60.50 -7.61 -12.61
C THR A 147 61.92 -7.04 -12.55
N ARG A 148 62.09 -5.87 -11.90
CA ARG A 148 63.42 -5.27 -11.67
C ARG A 148 64.33 -6.19 -10.86
N ARG A 149 63.81 -6.79 -9.79
CA ARG A 149 64.57 -7.72 -8.94
C ARG A 149 65.00 -8.97 -9.70
N ASN A 150 64.11 -9.57 -10.48
CA ASN A 150 64.42 -10.74 -11.32
C ASN A 150 65.50 -10.41 -12.35
N ASN A 151 65.42 -9.26 -13.01
CA ASN A 151 66.44 -8.83 -13.98
C ASN A 151 67.81 -8.61 -13.29
N ALA A 152 67.83 -8.02 -12.09
CA ALA A 152 69.06 -7.87 -11.32
C ALA A 152 69.67 -9.23 -10.90
N LEU A 153 68.83 -10.19 -10.49
CA LEU A 153 69.28 -11.54 -10.15
C LEU A 153 69.82 -12.29 -11.38
N LYS A 154 69.17 -12.17 -12.54
CA LYS A 154 69.67 -12.74 -13.80
C LYS A 154 71.06 -12.19 -14.16
N ARG A 155 71.25 -10.87 -14.04
CA ARG A 155 72.56 -10.24 -14.26
C ARG A 155 73.63 -10.78 -13.31
N ARG A 156 73.34 -10.82 -12.00
CA ARG A 156 74.26 -11.38 -10.99
C ARG A 156 74.60 -12.85 -11.26
N ASN A 157 73.62 -13.67 -11.61
CA ASN A 157 73.83 -15.08 -11.90
C ASN A 157 74.72 -15.27 -13.14
N ASN A 158 74.51 -14.48 -14.20
CA ASN A 158 75.40 -14.48 -15.36
C ASN A 158 76.84 -14.06 -14.99
N THR A 159 77.02 -13.03 -14.16
CA THR A 159 78.35 -12.63 -13.67
C THR A 159 79.03 -13.76 -12.90
N LEU A 160 78.31 -14.43 -12.00
CA LEU A 160 78.83 -15.57 -11.23
C LEU A 160 79.23 -16.74 -12.13
N LYS A 161 78.44 -17.05 -13.17
CA LYS A 161 78.80 -18.08 -14.15
C LYS A 161 80.12 -17.74 -14.86
N ILE A 162 80.28 -16.51 -15.33
CA ILE A 162 81.52 -16.05 -15.98
C ILE A 162 82.72 -16.18 -15.01
N CYS A 163 82.57 -15.77 -13.75
CA CYS A 163 83.64 -15.90 -12.75
C CYS A 163 84.01 -17.37 -12.49
N ASN A 164 83.01 -18.26 -12.37
CA ASN A 164 83.24 -19.68 -12.17
C ASN A 164 83.93 -20.34 -13.37
N GLU A 165 83.58 -19.96 -14.60
CA GLU A 165 84.26 -20.44 -15.81
C GLU A 165 85.72 -19.99 -15.88
N ARG A 166 86.03 -18.78 -15.41
CA ARG A 166 87.42 -18.28 -15.31
C ARG A 166 88.25 -19.02 -14.28
N LEU A 167 87.68 -19.40 -13.14
CA LEU A 167 88.38 -20.15 -12.09
C LEU A 167 88.69 -21.61 -12.47
N LYS A 168 88.03 -22.14 -13.50
CA LYS A 168 88.24 -23.51 -13.99
C LYS A 168 89.29 -23.63 -15.11
N ARG A 169 89.83 -22.50 -15.59
CA ARG A 169 90.90 -22.44 -16.59
C ARG A 169 92.23 -22.16 -15.90
#